data_AF-A0A969X8T2-F1
#
_entry.id   AF-A0A969X8T2-F1
#
_cell.length_a   1.000
_cell.length_b   1.000
_cell.length_c   1.000
_cell.angle_alpha   90.00
_cell.angle_beta   90.00
_cell.angle_gamma   90.00
#
_symmetry.space_group_name_H-M   'P 1'
#
loop_
_entity.id
_entity.type
_entity.pdbx_description
1 polymer ?
#
loop_
_entity_poly.entity_id
_entity_poly.type
_entity_poly.pdbx_seq_one_letter_code
_entity_poly.pdbx_strand_id
1 'polypeptide(L)'
;VDTFTDYGLFTQIEQGNELFLKTHGLDQNGNLYKANYFEFHTGITQLKNVDDPNYDAAKFDEILGIGAGRNHLKLLQMISDVNNGALDIDKVLDKHFCRDNYFAWLAFNILVGNYDTQTQNYYLYSPHDSLTWYFLPWDYDGSMVYRQFKDVEGNPAQLIGVANYWSNILHSRVFQQEHNLNELNQKLDELYNILGKGAVDALVARYQPLIEQYYLNNPGFSQEFTAAEFYENLDTIRAIVQHNYELYYASIEKPMPIFLGETEATTDGTSFFWSQSFDLQGDRISYTLQISKNSRFTDLVYTKSRLTATTFTVALEPGEYYWRVFITDSKGKSQRAFDVYWENATDRNIHTGIYGIRKTNVE
;
A
#
# COMPACT_ATOMS: atom_id res chain seq x y z
N VAL A 1 -30.33 -40.30 5.64
CA VAL A 1 -29.27 -40.37 4.62
C VAL A 1 -28.89 -38.94 4.36
N ASP A 2 -27.71 -38.51 4.80
CA ASP A 2 -27.26 -37.15 4.51
C ASP A 2 -27.08 -37.03 3.00
N THR A 3 -27.85 -36.14 2.39
CA THR A 3 -27.76 -35.83 0.97
C THR A 3 -26.45 -35.10 0.71
N PHE A 4 -25.61 -35.64 -0.15
CA PHE A 4 -24.42 -34.95 -0.64
C PHE A 4 -24.83 -33.58 -1.22
N THR A 5 -24.19 -32.52 -0.72
CA THR A 5 -24.36 -31.15 -1.20
C THR A 5 -23.04 -30.71 -1.78
N ASP A 6 -23.04 -30.38 -3.07
CA ASP A 6 -21.88 -29.80 -3.75
C ASP A 6 -21.82 -28.31 -3.44
N TYR A 7 -20.74 -27.86 -2.81
CA TYR A 7 -20.51 -26.46 -2.43
C TYR A 7 -19.62 -25.71 -3.44
N GLY A 8 -19.11 -26.40 -4.46
CA GLY A 8 -18.37 -25.79 -5.56
C GLY A 8 -16.86 -25.76 -5.34
N LEU A 9 -16.20 -24.81 -5.99
CA LEU A 9 -14.74 -24.71 -6.01
C LEU A 9 -14.23 -23.82 -4.87
N PHE A 10 -13.30 -24.36 -4.09
CA PHE A 10 -12.59 -23.64 -3.03
C PHE A 10 -11.08 -23.75 -3.23
N THR A 11 -10.36 -22.70 -2.82
CA THR A 11 -8.92 -22.75 -2.67
C THR A 11 -8.58 -23.28 -1.28
N GLN A 12 -7.78 -24.35 -1.21
CA GLN A 12 -7.19 -24.79 0.05
C GLN A 12 -5.91 -23.98 0.28
N ILE A 13 -5.96 -23.06 1.25
CA ILE A 13 -4.85 -22.17 1.57
C ILE A 13 -4.09 -22.73 2.78
N GLU A 14 -2.76 -22.87 2.63
CA GLU A 14 -1.89 -23.29 3.72
C GLU A 14 -1.82 -22.20 4.79
N GLN A 15 -2.02 -22.57 6.06
CA GLN A 15 -2.05 -21.63 7.17
C GLN A 15 -0.63 -21.34 7.67
N GLY A 16 -0.23 -20.08 7.72
CA GLY A 16 1.07 -19.66 8.24
C GLY A 16 1.15 -19.90 9.76
N ASN A 17 1.86 -20.95 10.16
CA ASN A 17 2.09 -21.32 11.56
C ASN A 17 3.38 -22.14 11.72
N GLU A 18 3.67 -22.64 12.93
CA GLU A 18 4.83 -23.49 13.21
C GLU A 18 4.91 -24.75 12.30
N LEU A 19 3.75 -25.34 11.94
CA LEU A 19 3.69 -26.51 11.06
C LEU A 19 4.03 -26.14 9.61
N PHE A 20 3.55 -24.99 9.11
CA PHE A 20 3.96 -24.44 7.82
C PHE A 20 5.48 -24.29 7.79
N LEU A 21 6.07 -23.65 8.80
CA LEU A 21 7.52 -23.45 8.87
C LEU A 21 8.25 -24.80 8.79
N LYS A 22 7.87 -25.75 9.64
CA LYS A 22 8.45 -27.10 9.67
C LYS A 22 8.34 -27.81 8.33
N THR A 23 7.18 -27.75 7.69
CA THR A 23 6.87 -28.48 6.44
C THR A 23 7.70 -27.96 5.26
N HIS A 24 8.03 -26.67 5.27
CA HIS A 24 8.88 -26.03 4.26
C HIS A 24 10.37 -26.01 4.63
N GLY A 25 10.79 -26.74 5.67
CA GLY A 25 12.18 -26.77 6.11
C GLY A 25 12.68 -25.46 6.73
N LEU A 26 11.76 -24.56 7.06
CA LEU A 26 12.03 -23.35 7.82
C LEU A 26 12.10 -23.68 9.31
N ASP A 27 12.75 -22.81 10.06
CA ASP A 27 12.88 -22.97 11.49
C ASP A 27 11.54 -22.77 12.19
N GLN A 28 10.97 -23.85 12.72
CA GLN A 28 9.70 -23.88 13.45
C GLN A 28 9.70 -23.07 14.75
N ASN A 29 10.89 -22.76 15.31
CA ASN A 29 11.02 -21.92 16.50
C ASN A 29 11.20 -20.43 16.16
N GLY A 30 11.21 -20.09 14.86
CA GLY A 30 11.29 -18.72 14.39
C GLY A 30 10.05 -17.91 14.72
N ASN A 31 10.13 -16.63 14.40
CA ASN A 31 9.00 -15.71 14.50
C ASN A 31 8.28 -15.65 13.17
N LEU A 32 6.95 -15.75 13.20
CA LEU A 32 6.09 -15.59 12.03
C LEU A 32 4.92 -14.69 12.43
N TYR A 33 4.79 -13.55 11.76
CA TYR A 33 3.74 -12.58 12.02
C TYR A 33 2.92 -12.30 10.77
N LYS A 34 1.60 -12.41 10.83
CA LYS A 34 0.70 -11.93 9.77
C LYS A 34 0.47 -10.43 9.93
N ALA A 35 0.76 -9.62 8.94
CA ALA A 35 0.44 -8.20 8.99
C ALA A 35 -1.08 -7.97 8.83
N ASN A 36 -1.69 -7.37 9.85
CA ASN A 36 -3.10 -6.95 9.83
C ASN A 36 -3.22 -5.44 9.59
N TYR A 37 -2.37 -4.63 10.23
CA TYR A 37 -2.23 -3.20 9.96
C TYR A 37 -0.88 -2.70 10.49
N PHE A 38 0.21 -3.01 9.80
CA PHE A 38 1.58 -2.80 10.27
C PHE A 38 2.41 -1.90 9.32
N GLU A 39 2.82 -0.74 9.83
CA GLU A 39 3.55 0.31 9.08
C GLU A 39 4.95 0.60 9.62
N PHE A 40 5.55 -0.35 10.37
CA PHE A 40 6.92 -0.28 10.88
C PHE A 40 7.28 0.96 11.73
N HIS A 41 6.32 1.77 12.19
CA HIS A 41 6.60 2.97 13.00
C HIS A 41 6.52 2.70 14.51
N THR A 42 7.26 3.47 15.31
CA THR A 42 7.29 3.35 16.78
C THR A 42 6.00 3.83 17.48
N GLY A 43 5.07 4.42 16.75
CA GLY A 43 3.77 4.86 17.28
C GLY A 43 2.80 3.71 17.59
N ILE A 44 3.13 2.48 17.16
CA ILE A 44 2.30 1.29 17.41
C ILE A 44 2.55 0.78 18.84
N THR A 45 1.83 1.36 19.80
CA THR A 45 2.01 1.08 21.24
C THR A 45 1.61 -0.34 21.68
N GLN A 46 0.87 -1.06 20.84
CA GLN A 46 0.40 -2.42 21.07
C GLN A 46 1.53 -3.46 20.97
N LEU A 47 2.57 -3.17 20.19
CA LEU A 47 3.67 -4.11 19.99
C LEU A 47 4.62 -4.06 21.19
N LYS A 48 4.57 -5.10 22.01
CA LYS A 48 5.35 -5.26 23.25
C LYS A 48 5.93 -6.66 23.35
N ASN A 49 7.01 -6.82 24.11
CA ASN A 49 7.54 -8.14 24.41
C ASN A 49 6.72 -8.80 25.52
N VAL A 50 6.68 -10.13 25.56
CA VAL A 50 5.93 -10.92 26.54
C VAL A 50 6.27 -10.62 28.01
N ASP A 51 7.46 -10.07 28.27
CA ASP A 51 7.92 -9.71 29.61
C ASP A 51 7.54 -8.26 30.02
N ASP A 52 6.97 -7.46 29.11
CA ASP A 52 6.46 -6.11 29.42
C ASP A 52 5.15 -6.25 30.25
N PRO A 53 5.02 -5.56 31.38
CA PRO A 53 3.81 -5.65 32.23
C PRO A 53 2.52 -5.19 31.53
N ASN A 54 2.63 -4.44 30.43
CA ASN A 54 1.50 -3.98 29.63
C ASN A 54 1.33 -4.81 28.33
N TYR A 55 2.03 -5.94 28.19
CA TYR A 55 1.85 -6.83 27.06
C TYR A 55 0.43 -7.42 27.07
N ASP A 56 -0.23 -7.33 25.93
CA ASP A 56 -1.54 -7.90 25.68
C ASP A 56 -1.49 -8.60 24.31
N ALA A 57 -1.56 -9.93 24.32
CA ALA A 57 -1.46 -10.74 23.12
C ALA A 57 -2.57 -10.44 22.11
N ALA A 58 -3.79 -10.11 22.57
CA ALA A 58 -4.90 -9.79 21.68
C ALA A 58 -4.67 -8.44 20.98
N LYS A 59 -4.20 -7.43 21.71
CA LYS A 59 -3.83 -6.13 21.11
C LYS A 59 -2.62 -6.23 20.20
N PHE A 60 -1.66 -7.10 20.51
CA PHE A 60 -0.56 -7.40 19.61
C PHE A 60 -1.09 -7.99 18.29
N ASP A 61 -1.98 -8.99 18.40
CA ASP A 61 -2.57 -9.70 17.25
C ASP A 61 -3.38 -8.78 16.34
N GLU A 62 -4.02 -7.73 16.87
CA GLU A 62 -4.69 -6.69 16.07
C GLU A 62 -3.76 -6.01 15.05
N ILE A 63 -2.46 -5.93 15.33
CA ILE A 63 -1.45 -5.34 14.44
C ILE A 63 -0.70 -6.44 13.66
N LEU A 64 -0.21 -7.44 14.38
CA LEU A 64 0.63 -8.53 13.86
C LEU A 64 0.15 -9.87 14.44
N GLY A 65 -0.58 -10.63 13.62
CA GLY A 65 -1.09 -11.95 14.01
C GLY A 65 0.04 -12.93 14.32
N ILE A 66 0.05 -13.56 15.49
CA ILE A 66 1.16 -14.41 15.93
C ILE A 66 1.00 -15.84 15.38
N GLY A 67 1.71 -16.16 14.29
CA GLY A 67 1.74 -17.50 13.70
C GLY A 67 2.80 -18.43 14.31
N ALA A 68 3.92 -17.88 14.77
CA ALA A 68 4.98 -18.60 15.47
C ALA A 68 5.87 -17.64 16.29
N GLY A 69 6.56 -18.19 17.29
CA GLY A 69 7.51 -17.46 18.13
C GLY A 69 6.86 -16.63 19.24
N ARG A 70 7.55 -16.52 20.38
CA ARG A 70 7.04 -15.83 21.58
C ARG A 70 7.92 -14.70 22.10
N ASN A 71 9.11 -14.53 21.54
CA ASN A 71 10.01 -13.44 21.88
C ASN A 71 9.92 -12.36 20.80
N HIS A 72 9.43 -11.17 21.16
CA HIS A 72 9.22 -10.05 20.24
C HIS A 72 10.39 -9.06 20.24
N LEU A 73 11.45 -9.30 21.02
CA LEU A 73 12.54 -8.32 21.19
C LEU A 73 13.25 -7.97 19.87
N LYS A 74 13.50 -8.95 19.00
CA LYS A 74 14.14 -8.66 17.70
C LYS A 74 13.21 -7.89 16.74
N LEU A 75 11.89 -8.09 16.84
CA LEU A 75 10.91 -7.31 16.08
C LEU A 75 10.95 -5.85 16.56
N LEU A 76 10.90 -5.64 17.88
CA LEU A 76 10.96 -4.31 18.48
C LEU A 76 12.28 -3.60 18.18
N GLN A 77 13.40 -4.32 18.17
CA GLN A 77 14.70 -3.78 17.78
C GLN A 77 14.72 -3.36 16.31
N MET A 78 14.16 -4.16 15.41
CA MET A 78 14.04 -3.83 14.00
C MET A 78 13.22 -2.54 13.82
N ILE A 79 12.05 -2.44 14.46
CA ILE A 79 11.20 -1.24 14.42
C ILE A 79 11.99 -0.03 14.96
N SER A 80 12.68 -0.17 16.08
CA SER A 80 13.49 0.90 16.66
C SER A 80 14.58 1.39 15.69
N ASP A 81 15.32 0.48 15.05
CA ASP A 81 16.40 0.84 14.13
C ASP A 81 15.85 1.50 12.85
N VAL A 82 14.74 1.00 12.33
CA VAL A 82 14.02 1.57 11.17
C VAL A 82 13.52 2.99 11.44
N ASN A 83 13.15 3.33 12.69
CA ASN A 83 12.70 4.68 13.04
C ASN A 83 13.84 5.61 13.49
N ASN A 84 15.06 5.09 13.63
CA ASN A 84 16.20 5.90 14.01
C ASN A 84 16.83 6.59 12.79
N GLY A 85 16.45 7.86 12.58
CA GLY A 85 16.97 8.69 11.49
C GLY A 85 18.47 8.99 11.54
N ALA A 86 19.15 8.70 12.66
CA ALA A 86 20.60 8.83 12.77
C ALA A 86 21.35 7.59 12.24
N LEU A 87 20.66 6.47 12.05
CA LEU A 87 21.24 5.27 11.43
C LEU A 87 21.19 5.37 9.91
N ASP A 88 22.23 4.87 9.27
CA ASP A 88 22.27 4.65 7.82
C ASP A 88 21.23 3.59 7.43
N ILE A 89 20.32 3.94 6.51
CA ILE A 89 19.21 3.06 6.12
C ILE A 89 19.70 1.77 5.45
N ASP A 90 20.81 1.79 4.70
CA ASP A 90 21.32 0.59 4.05
C ASP A 90 21.84 -0.40 5.08
N LYS A 91 22.53 0.10 6.11
CA LYS A 91 22.99 -0.76 7.22
C LYS A 91 21.83 -1.31 8.03
N VAL A 92 20.75 -0.55 8.19
CA VAL A 92 19.53 -1.02 8.85
C VAL A 92 18.86 -2.11 8.02
N LEU A 93 18.71 -1.87 6.71
CA LEU A 93 18.11 -2.83 5.78
C LEU A 93 18.91 -4.14 5.74
N ASP A 94 20.22 -4.07 5.57
CA ASP A 94 21.10 -5.25 5.47
C ASP A 94 21.23 -6.02 6.79
N LYS A 95 21.05 -5.34 7.94
CA LYS A 95 21.04 -5.97 9.27
C LYS A 95 19.76 -6.76 9.51
N HIS A 96 18.63 -6.18 9.14
CA HIS A 96 17.32 -6.67 9.57
C HIS A 96 16.55 -7.39 8.47
N PHE A 97 16.88 -7.27 7.19
CA PHE A 97 16.08 -7.85 6.12
C PHE A 97 16.95 -8.61 5.14
N CYS A 98 16.37 -9.68 4.58
CA CYS A 98 16.96 -10.29 3.39
C CYS A 98 16.68 -9.36 2.22
N ARG A 99 17.71 -8.60 1.83
CA ARG A 99 17.61 -7.53 0.84
C ARG A 99 17.00 -7.98 -0.50
N ASP A 100 17.47 -9.10 -1.04
CA ASP A 100 16.93 -9.67 -2.29
C ASP A 100 15.45 -10.06 -2.16
N ASN A 101 15.06 -10.68 -1.04
CA ASN A 101 13.66 -11.00 -0.76
C ASN A 101 12.79 -9.74 -0.60
N TYR A 102 13.28 -8.71 0.09
CA TYR A 102 12.58 -7.43 0.26
C TYR A 102 12.25 -6.79 -1.09
N PHE A 103 13.25 -6.65 -1.98
CA PHE A 103 13.03 -6.08 -3.31
C PHE A 103 12.20 -7.00 -4.20
N ALA A 104 12.36 -8.32 -4.11
CA ALA A 104 11.55 -9.27 -4.88
C ALA A 104 10.08 -9.20 -4.47
N TRP A 105 9.78 -9.12 -3.18
CA TRP A 105 8.42 -8.99 -2.68
C TRP A 105 7.78 -7.67 -3.11
N LEU A 106 8.48 -6.53 -2.99
CA LEU A 106 7.99 -5.24 -3.48
C LEU A 106 7.73 -5.26 -4.99
N ALA A 107 8.72 -5.70 -5.77
CA ALA A 107 8.62 -5.77 -7.23
C ALA A 107 7.46 -6.65 -7.68
N PHE A 108 7.29 -7.82 -7.06
CA PHE A 108 6.17 -8.70 -7.34
C PHE A 108 4.83 -8.01 -7.04
N ASN A 109 4.67 -7.41 -5.86
CA ASN A 109 3.44 -6.71 -5.48
C ASN A 109 3.07 -5.55 -6.39
N ILE A 110 4.07 -4.79 -6.83
CA ILE A 110 3.90 -3.73 -7.80
C ILE A 110 3.41 -4.30 -9.13
N LEU A 111 4.06 -5.33 -9.68
CA LEU A 111 3.66 -5.95 -10.95
C LEU A 111 2.26 -6.54 -10.90
N VAL A 112 1.91 -7.16 -9.78
CA VAL A 112 0.59 -7.79 -9.62
C VAL A 112 -0.51 -6.82 -9.18
N GLY A 113 -0.17 -5.57 -8.88
CA GLY A 113 -1.13 -4.53 -8.51
C GLY A 113 -1.74 -4.73 -7.12
N ASN A 114 -1.01 -5.36 -6.20
CA ASN A 114 -1.47 -5.55 -4.82
C ASN A 114 -1.07 -4.36 -3.94
N TYR A 115 -1.91 -3.33 -3.92
CA TYR A 115 -1.63 -2.09 -3.18
C TYR A 115 -1.88 -2.23 -1.66
N ASP A 116 -2.65 -3.24 -1.21
CA ASP A 116 -2.90 -3.50 0.23
C ASP A 116 -1.70 -4.15 0.93
N THR A 117 -0.54 -4.22 0.28
CA THR A 117 0.70 -4.75 0.88
C THR A 117 1.57 -3.71 1.58
N GLN A 118 1.20 -2.44 1.51
CA GLN A 118 1.76 -1.34 2.30
C GLN A 118 1.60 -1.50 3.84
N THR A 119 0.55 -2.20 4.30
CA THR A 119 0.23 -2.40 5.73
C THR A 119 -0.22 -3.82 6.08
N GLN A 120 -0.66 -4.63 5.11
CA GLN A 120 -1.27 -5.95 5.35
C GLN A 120 -0.93 -6.95 4.23
N ASN A 121 -1.58 -8.11 4.16
CA ASN A 121 -1.42 -9.08 3.06
C ASN A 121 0.02 -9.63 2.89
N TYR A 122 0.76 -9.78 4.00
CA TYR A 122 2.01 -10.52 4.03
C TYR A 122 2.25 -11.14 5.42
N TYR A 123 3.14 -12.13 5.47
CA TYR A 123 3.79 -12.51 6.71
C TYR A 123 5.21 -11.94 6.79
N LEU A 124 5.63 -11.61 8.02
CA LEU A 124 7.02 -11.35 8.37
C LEU A 124 7.57 -12.60 9.06
N TYR A 125 8.57 -13.24 8.46
CA TYR A 125 9.24 -14.42 9.00
C TYR A 125 10.69 -14.10 9.39
N SER A 126 11.16 -14.63 10.51
CA SER A 126 12.59 -14.60 10.87
C SER A 126 13.00 -15.80 11.72
N PRO A 127 14.06 -16.56 11.34
CA PRO A 127 14.59 -17.68 12.12
C PRO A 127 14.99 -17.28 13.55
N HIS A 128 14.89 -18.17 14.53
CA HIS A 128 15.13 -17.90 15.95
C HIS A 128 16.48 -17.21 16.21
N ASP A 129 17.55 -17.74 15.60
CA ASP A 129 18.93 -17.27 15.77
C ASP A 129 19.38 -16.26 14.69
N SER A 130 18.44 -15.61 14.01
CA SER A 130 18.74 -14.59 12.99
C SER A 130 18.00 -13.28 13.29
N LEU A 131 18.66 -12.16 12.95
CA LEU A 131 18.03 -10.84 12.91
C LEU A 131 17.37 -10.55 11.55
N THR A 132 17.59 -11.40 10.55
CA THR A 132 17.09 -11.23 9.19
C THR A 132 15.61 -11.61 9.11
N TRP A 133 14.81 -10.68 8.60
CA TRP A 133 13.39 -10.80 8.30
C TRP A 133 13.18 -11.03 6.80
N TYR A 134 12.12 -11.79 6.50
CA TYR A 134 11.68 -12.14 5.17
C TYR A 134 10.18 -11.82 5.05
N PHE A 135 9.79 -11.26 3.91
CA PHE A 135 8.40 -11.08 3.52
C PHE A 135 7.90 -12.32 2.79
N LEU A 136 6.75 -12.83 3.21
CA LEU A 136 6.03 -13.93 2.56
C LEU A 136 4.66 -13.44 2.12
N PRO A 137 4.16 -13.81 0.93
CA PRO A 137 2.86 -13.36 0.44
C PRO A 137 1.70 -13.98 1.23
N TRP A 138 0.61 -13.23 1.39
CA TRP A 138 -0.66 -13.70 1.95
C TRP A 138 -1.83 -12.89 1.38
N ASP A 139 -2.97 -13.52 1.08
CA ASP A 139 -4.22 -12.81 0.67
C ASP A 139 -4.09 -11.93 -0.60
N TYR A 140 -3.82 -12.59 -1.73
CA TYR A 140 -3.57 -11.92 -3.02
C TYR A 140 -4.78 -11.96 -3.96
N ASP A 141 -5.97 -12.29 -3.45
CA ASP A 141 -7.23 -12.29 -4.19
C ASP A 141 -7.58 -10.89 -4.74
N GLY A 142 -7.21 -9.83 -4.02
CA GLY A 142 -7.33 -8.43 -4.47
C GLY A 142 -6.30 -7.99 -5.53
N SER A 143 -5.40 -8.87 -5.97
CA SER A 143 -4.40 -8.58 -7.00
C SER A 143 -4.89 -8.93 -8.41
N MET A 144 -4.08 -8.63 -9.43
CA MET A 144 -4.33 -9.01 -10.84
C MET A 144 -5.63 -8.46 -11.46
N VAL A 145 -6.17 -7.36 -10.94
CA VAL A 145 -7.44 -6.75 -11.37
C VAL A 145 -7.25 -5.32 -11.88
N TYR A 146 -8.01 -4.92 -12.90
CA TYR A 146 -8.15 -3.51 -13.28
C TYR A 146 -9.03 -2.84 -12.25
N ARG A 147 -8.42 -2.20 -11.27
CA ARG A 147 -9.19 -1.40 -10.34
C ARG A 147 -9.57 -0.10 -11.02
N GLN A 148 -10.87 0.11 -11.20
CA GLN A 148 -11.46 1.31 -11.80
C GLN A 148 -11.34 2.56 -10.90
N PHE A 149 -10.24 2.71 -10.18
CA PHE A 149 -10.00 3.90 -9.38
C PHE A 149 -9.79 5.07 -10.34
N LYS A 150 -10.82 5.78 -10.71
CA LYS A 150 -10.67 7.03 -11.45
C LYS A 150 -11.32 8.10 -10.61
N ASP A 151 -10.50 8.96 -10.02
CA ASP A 151 -11.01 10.30 -9.75
C ASP A 151 -11.17 11.04 -11.09
N VAL A 152 -11.67 12.28 -11.04
CA VAL A 152 -11.91 13.11 -12.22
C VAL A 152 -10.68 13.32 -13.13
N GLU A 153 -9.47 12.98 -12.68
CA GLU A 153 -8.20 13.10 -13.42
C GLU A 153 -7.58 11.76 -13.82
N GLY A 154 -8.16 10.62 -13.41
CA GLY A 154 -7.73 9.27 -13.79
C GLY A 154 -6.60 8.70 -12.92
N ASN A 155 -6.91 7.62 -12.20
CA ASN A 155 -6.05 6.80 -11.33
C ASN A 155 -5.41 7.50 -10.11
N PRO A 156 -5.59 6.98 -8.88
CA PRO A 156 -4.97 7.50 -7.68
C PRO A 156 -3.47 7.22 -7.75
N ALA A 157 -2.70 8.16 -8.32
CA ALA A 157 -1.26 8.02 -8.51
C ALA A 157 -0.50 7.77 -7.19
N GLN A 158 -1.10 8.12 -6.06
CA GLN A 158 -0.61 7.83 -4.72
C GLN A 158 -0.71 6.34 -4.32
N LEU A 159 -1.46 5.50 -5.05
CA LEU A 159 -1.56 4.05 -4.82
C LEU A 159 -0.75 3.23 -5.84
N ILE A 160 0.11 3.88 -6.64
CA ILE A 160 0.86 3.23 -7.73
C ILE A 160 2.36 3.18 -7.41
N GLY A 161 2.94 1.99 -7.48
CA GLY A 161 4.39 1.79 -7.35
C GLY A 161 4.91 2.23 -5.98
N VAL A 162 6.04 2.93 -5.97
CA VAL A 162 6.68 3.42 -4.74
C VAL A 162 5.77 4.35 -3.91
N ALA A 163 4.93 5.15 -4.58
CA ALA A 163 4.04 6.09 -3.91
C ALA A 163 3.09 5.38 -2.92
N ASN A 164 2.63 4.17 -3.26
CA ASN A 164 1.75 3.38 -2.39
C ASN A 164 2.37 3.03 -1.03
N TYR A 165 3.70 2.90 -0.98
CA TYR A 165 4.44 2.53 0.22
C TYR A 165 5.02 3.75 0.94
N TRP A 166 4.77 4.96 0.46
CA TRP A 166 5.49 6.15 0.91
C TRP A 166 5.13 6.58 2.34
N SER A 167 3.94 6.23 2.85
CA SER A 167 3.58 6.47 4.26
C SER A 167 4.37 5.60 5.23
N ASN A 168 4.89 4.46 4.77
CA ASN A 168 5.58 3.49 5.59
C ASN A 168 7.06 3.90 5.75
N ILE A 169 7.49 4.02 7.01
CA ILE A 169 8.81 4.59 7.34
C ILE A 169 9.98 3.71 6.85
N LEU A 170 9.82 2.39 6.79
CA LEU A 170 10.84 1.50 6.22
C LEU A 170 11.02 1.83 4.73
N HIS A 171 9.92 1.73 3.99
CA HIS A 171 9.93 1.83 2.55
C HIS A 171 10.35 3.23 2.07
N SER A 172 9.78 4.29 2.65
CA SER A 172 10.15 5.67 2.30
C SER A 172 11.62 5.98 2.54
N ARG A 173 12.23 5.53 3.66
CA ARG A 173 13.66 5.72 3.91
C ARG A 173 14.52 4.99 2.89
N VAL A 174 14.13 3.76 2.51
CA VAL A 174 14.85 2.97 1.52
C VAL A 174 14.81 3.65 0.16
N PHE A 175 13.63 4.08 -0.31
CA PHE A 175 13.45 4.66 -1.65
C PHE A 175 14.01 6.08 -1.81
N GLN A 176 14.27 6.80 -0.71
CA GLN A 176 15.01 8.06 -0.76
C GLN A 176 16.47 7.89 -1.20
N GLN A 177 17.00 6.66 -1.18
CA GLN A 177 18.32 6.38 -1.72
C GLN A 177 18.21 5.95 -3.19
N GLU A 178 18.85 6.70 -4.09
CA GLU A 178 18.81 6.44 -5.53
C GLU A 178 19.24 5.01 -5.89
N HIS A 179 20.30 4.48 -5.26
CA HIS A 179 20.78 3.12 -5.53
C HIS A 179 19.79 2.04 -5.10
N ASN A 180 19.00 2.26 -4.04
CA ASN A 180 17.96 1.33 -3.61
C ASN A 180 16.76 1.34 -4.56
N LEU A 181 16.38 2.51 -5.07
CA LEU A 181 15.38 2.61 -6.12
C LEU A 181 15.84 1.88 -7.40
N ASN A 182 17.12 2.01 -7.76
CA ASN A 182 17.70 1.29 -8.90
C ASN A 182 17.71 -0.22 -8.70
N GLU A 183 17.93 -0.72 -7.48
CA GLU A 183 17.82 -2.15 -7.18
C GLU A 183 16.38 -2.66 -7.29
N LEU A 184 15.40 -1.87 -6.86
CA LEU A 184 13.99 -2.17 -7.11
C LEU A 184 13.68 -2.21 -8.62
N ASN A 185 14.17 -1.24 -9.40
CA ASN A 185 14.01 -1.21 -10.86
C ASN A 185 14.55 -2.49 -11.50
N GLN A 186 15.77 -2.90 -11.14
CA GLN A 186 16.40 -4.12 -11.66
C GLN A 186 15.58 -5.38 -11.30
N LYS A 187 15.08 -5.45 -10.07
CA LYS A 187 14.26 -6.59 -9.63
C LYS A 187 12.90 -6.60 -10.32
N LEU A 188 12.32 -5.43 -10.60
CA LEU A 188 11.12 -5.28 -11.42
C LEU A 188 11.33 -5.79 -12.83
N ASP A 189 12.42 -5.40 -13.49
CA ASP A 189 12.77 -5.87 -14.83
C ASP A 189 12.97 -7.39 -14.87
N GLU A 190 13.64 -7.95 -13.86
CA GLU A 190 13.84 -9.39 -13.69
C GLU A 190 12.49 -10.13 -13.61
N LEU A 191 11.62 -9.71 -12.68
CA LEU A 191 10.32 -10.36 -12.48
C LEU A 191 9.36 -10.12 -13.64
N TYR A 192 9.37 -8.95 -14.26
CA TYR A 192 8.61 -8.67 -15.47
C TYR A 192 9.03 -9.59 -16.61
N ASN A 193 10.32 -9.89 -16.75
CA ASN A 193 10.80 -10.86 -17.73
C ASN A 193 10.38 -12.31 -17.41
N ILE A 194 10.11 -12.65 -16.15
CA ILE A 194 9.61 -13.97 -15.75
C ILE A 194 8.10 -14.06 -15.98
N LEU A 195 7.35 -13.06 -15.51
CA LEU A 195 5.89 -13.04 -15.56
C LEU A 195 5.34 -12.68 -16.95
N GLY A 196 5.99 -11.77 -17.66
CA GLY A 196 5.55 -11.19 -18.93
C GLY A 196 5.80 -12.03 -20.18
N LYS A 197 6.61 -13.10 -20.13
CA LYS A 197 6.91 -13.98 -21.29
C LYS A 197 5.83 -15.03 -21.57
N GLY A 198 4.56 -14.65 -21.49
CA GLY A 198 3.42 -15.56 -21.63
C GLY A 198 3.28 -16.56 -20.47
N ALA A 199 4.00 -16.36 -19.36
CA ALA A 199 3.88 -17.20 -18.18
C ALA A 199 2.48 -17.09 -17.56
N VAL A 200 1.96 -15.86 -17.46
CA VAL A 200 0.57 -15.63 -17.04
C VAL A 200 -0.42 -16.27 -18.00
N ASP A 201 -0.25 -16.07 -19.32
CA ASP A 201 -1.11 -16.69 -20.34
C ASP A 201 -1.16 -18.21 -20.22
N ALA A 202 -0.02 -18.85 -19.99
CA ALA A 202 0.07 -20.29 -19.81
C ALA A 202 -0.66 -20.77 -18.55
N LEU A 203 -0.58 -20.01 -17.46
CA LEU A 203 -1.35 -20.31 -16.24
C LEU A 203 -2.84 -20.11 -16.48
N VAL A 204 -3.28 -19.02 -17.12
CA VAL A 204 -4.69 -18.81 -17.43
C VAL A 204 -5.21 -19.93 -18.33
N ALA A 205 -4.50 -20.28 -19.39
CA ALA A 205 -4.88 -21.38 -20.29
C ALA A 205 -5.01 -22.73 -19.56
N ARG A 206 -4.20 -22.96 -18.52
CA ARG A 206 -4.27 -24.17 -17.70
C ARG A 206 -5.49 -24.20 -16.78
N TYR A 207 -5.81 -23.09 -16.13
CA TYR A 207 -6.87 -23.03 -15.11
C TYR A 207 -8.26 -22.71 -15.67
N GLN A 208 -8.33 -21.95 -16.77
CA GLN A 208 -9.58 -21.47 -17.35
C GLN A 208 -10.60 -22.61 -17.62
N PRO A 209 -10.25 -23.75 -18.29
CA PRO A 209 -11.23 -24.79 -18.57
C PRO A 209 -11.84 -25.43 -17.30
N LEU A 210 -11.02 -25.54 -16.23
CA LEU A 210 -11.49 -26.06 -14.94
C LEU A 210 -12.47 -25.09 -14.31
N ILE A 211 -12.13 -23.79 -14.26
CA ILE A 211 -12.98 -22.78 -13.63
C ILE A 211 -14.29 -22.62 -14.41
N GLU A 212 -14.26 -22.61 -15.75
CA GLU A 212 -15.45 -22.53 -16.60
C GLU A 212 -16.44 -23.66 -16.31
N GLN A 213 -15.95 -24.89 -16.12
CA GLN A 213 -16.78 -26.05 -15.81
C GLN A 213 -17.58 -25.86 -14.50
N TYR A 214 -16.98 -25.27 -13.48
CA TYR A 214 -17.63 -25.07 -12.19
C TYR A 214 -18.42 -23.75 -12.12
N TYR A 215 -17.94 -22.69 -12.76
CA TYR A 215 -18.50 -21.35 -12.62
C TYR A 215 -19.64 -21.07 -13.62
N LEU A 216 -19.40 -21.34 -14.92
CA LEU A 216 -20.36 -21.01 -15.98
C LEU A 216 -21.39 -22.12 -16.17
N ASN A 217 -21.00 -23.38 -15.96
CA ASN A 217 -21.84 -24.54 -16.29
C ASN A 217 -22.61 -25.13 -15.09
N ASN A 218 -22.55 -24.51 -13.91
CA ASN A 218 -23.32 -24.91 -12.72
C ASN A 218 -24.10 -23.74 -12.11
N PRO A 219 -25.39 -23.58 -12.44
CA PRO A 219 -26.22 -22.45 -11.98
C PRO A 219 -26.59 -22.52 -10.48
N GLY A 220 -26.18 -23.58 -9.77
CA GLY A 220 -26.36 -23.73 -8.32
C GLY A 220 -25.34 -22.98 -7.47
N PHE A 221 -24.28 -22.42 -8.08
CA PHE A 221 -23.29 -21.58 -7.42
C PHE A 221 -23.59 -20.09 -7.64
N SER A 222 -23.19 -19.25 -6.69
CA SER A 222 -23.24 -17.80 -6.83
C SER A 222 -22.46 -17.37 -8.09
N GLN A 223 -23.15 -16.70 -9.03
CA GLN A 223 -22.51 -16.06 -10.17
C GLN A 223 -22.39 -14.57 -9.88
N GLU A 224 -21.22 -14.16 -9.41
CA GLU A 224 -20.86 -12.75 -9.22
C GLU A 224 -20.65 -12.00 -10.54
N PHE A 225 -20.32 -12.72 -11.61
CA PHE A 225 -19.98 -12.22 -12.93
C PHE A 225 -20.81 -12.92 -14.00
N THR A 226 -21.23 -12.15 -15.00
CA THR A 226 -21.68 -12.69 -16.27
C THR A 226 -20.55 -13.42 -16.99
N ALA A 227 -20.88 -14.28 -17.96
CA ALA A 227 -19.87 -14.93 -18.78
C ALA A 227 -18.94 -13.92 -19.50
N ALA A 228 -19.49 -12.78 -19.93
CA ALA A 228 -18.69 -11.72 -20.55
C ALA A 228 -17.68 -11.11 -19.56
N GLU A 229 -18.13 -10.75 -18.36
CA GLU A 229 -17.25 -10.22 -17.29
C GLU A 229 -16.21 -11.26 -16.85
N PHE A 230 -16.55 -12.55 -16.84
CA PHE A 230 -15.58 -13.62 -16.57
C PHE A 230 -14.42 -13.58 -17.57
N TYR A 231 -14.70 -13.55 -18.87
CA TYR A 231 -13.64 -13.48 -19.90
C TYR A 231 -12.88 -12.16 -19.87
N GLU A 232 -13.55 -11.03 -19.60
CA GLU A 232 -12.90 -9.73 -19.41
C GLU A 232 -11.92 -9.74 -18.22
N ASN A 233 -12.27 -10.40 -17.12
CA ASN A 233 -11.35 -10.61 -15.99
C ASN A 233 -10.15 -11.47 -16.37
N LEU A 234 -10.32 -12.49 -17.21
CA LEU A 234 -9.18 -13.27 -17.71
C LEU A 234 -8.26 -12.42 -18.59
N ASP A 235 -8.80 -11.58 -19.47
CA ASP A 235 -8.01 -10.66 -20.30
C ASP A 235 -7.29 -9.61 -19.46
N THR A 236 -7.93 -9.16 -18.37
CA THR A 236 -7.33 -8.31 -17.35
C THR A 236 -6.11 -8.98 -16.72
N ILE A 237 -6.26 -10.20 -16.21
CA ILE A 237 -5.16 -10.96 -15.60
C ILE A 237 -3.97 -11.07 -16.56
N ARG A 238 -4.21 -11.29 -17.86
CA ARG A 238 -3.15 -11.37 -18.88
C ARG A 238 -2.41 -10.06 -19.09
N ALA A 239 -3.10 -8.93 -19.02
CA ALA A 239 -2.55 -7.61 -19.33
C ALA A 239 -1.97 -6.87 -18.12
N ILE A 240 -2.39 -7.21 -16.90
CA ILE A 240 -2.15 -6.40 -15.70
C ILE A 240 -0.66 -6.23 -15.35
N VAL A 241 0.15 -7.27 -15.58
CA VAL A 241 1.60 -7.23 -15.31
C VAL A 241 2.29 -6.17 -16.17
N GLN A 242 1.98 -6.15 -17.46
CA GLN A 242 2.50 -5.13 -18.37
C GLN A 242 1.98 -3.74 -18.00
N HIS A 243 0.68 -3.64 -17.73
CA HIS A 243 0.07 -2.37 -17.35
C HIS A 243 0.73 -1.75 -16.11
N ASN A 244 0.93 -2.54 -15.05
CA ASN A 244 1.53 -2.07 -13.81
C ASN A 244 3.03 -1.77 -13.95
N TYR A 245 3.74 -2.51 -14.81
CA TYR A 245 5.13 -2.20 -15.16
C TYR A 245 5.24 -0.80 -15.80
N GLU A 246 4.38 -0.49 -16.77
CA GLU A 246 4.34 0.83 -17.41
C GLU A 246 3.92 1.93 -16.42
N LEU A 247 2.92 1.65 -15.57
CA LEU A 247 2.47 2.58 -14.53
C LEU A 247 3.56 2.87 -13.49
N TYR A 248 4.36 1.88 -13.11
CA TYR A 248 5.46 2.04 -12.17
C TYR A 248 6.49 3.04 -12.68
N TYR A 249 7.00 2.83 -13.90
CA TYR A 249 8.01 3.73 -14.47
C TYR A 249 7.43 5.13 -14.73
N ALA A 250 6.13 5.25 -15.00
CA ALA A 250 5.46 6.55 -15.08
C ALA A 250 5.25 7.20 -13.70
N SER A 251 5.14 6.41 -12.62
CA SER A 251 4.86 6.91 -11.27
C SER A 251 6.12 7.38 -10.54
N ILE A 252 7.28 6.74 -10.76
CA ILE A 252 8.53 7.18 -10.15
C ILE A 252 8.98 8.54 -10.67
N GLU A 253 8.52 8.96 -11.86
CA GLU A 253 8.71 10.32 -12.42
C GLU A 253 7.82 11.39 -11.78
N LYS A 254 6.97 11.05 -10.81
CA LYS A 254 6.12 12.01 -10.10
C LYS A 254 6.70 12.28 -8.72
N PRO A 255 6.47 13.49 -8.15
CA PRO A 255 6.67 13.73 -6.74
C PRO A 255 5.92 12.71 -5.87
N MET A 256 6.39 12.51 -4.66
CA MET A 256 5.76 11.62 -3.69
C MET A 256 4.56 12.27 -3.02
N PRO A 257 3.52 11.51 -2.65
CA PRO A 257 2.33 12.06 -2.02
C PRO A 257 2.64 12.70 -0.66
N ILE A 258 1.71 13.54 -0.21
CA ILE A 258 1.77 14.25 1.09
C ILE A 258 0.54 13.91 1.93
N PHE A 259 0.58 14.28 3.20
CA PHE A 259 -0.61 14.37 4.06
C PHE A 259 -1.00 15.83 4.25
N LEU A 260 -2.29 16.11 4.15
CA LEU A 260 -2.89 17.37 4.55
C LEU A 260 -3.01 17.36 6.08
N GLY A 261 -2.64 18.44 6.75
CA GLY A 261 -2.72 18.58 8.21
C GLY A 261 -4.06 19.15 8.69
N GLU A 262 -4.28 19.17 10.00
CA GLU A 262 -5.37 19.97 10.56
C GLU A 262 -5.13 21.46 10.29
N THR A 263 -6.19 22.23 10.07
CA THR A 263 -6.09 23.68 9.93
C THR A 263 -6.14 24.37 11.29
N GLU A 264 -5.44 25.49 11.43
CA GLU A 264 -5.42 26.26 12.68
C GLU A 264 -5.89 27.70 12.46
N ALA A 265 -6.75 28.20 13.35
CA ALA A 265 -7.14 29.61 13.37
C ALA A 265 -5.98 30.47 13.90
N THR A 266 -5.71 31.59 13.22
CA THR A 266 -4.67 32.55 13.59
C THR A 266 -5.25 33.97 13.54
N THR A 267 -4.48 34.95 14.01
CA THR A 267 -4.87 36.37 13.93
C THR A 267 -5.05 36.86 12.48
N ASP A 268 -4.38 36.21 11.53
CA ASP A 268 -4.33 36.61 10.13
C ASP A 268 -5.25 35.75 9.23
N GLY A 269 -6.00 34.80 9.81
CA GLY A 269 -6.90 33.89 9.12
C GLY A 269 -6.66 32.41 9.46
N THR A 270 -7.06 31.52 8.57
CA THR A 270 -6.90 30.07 8.73
C THR A 270 -5.59 29.61 8.10
N SER A 271 -4.74 28.96 8.89
CA SER A 271 -3.49 28.35 8.44
C SER A 271 -3.72 26.91 7.99
N PHE A 272 -3.25 26.61 6.78
CA PHE A 272 -3.28 25.29 6.18
C PHE A 272 -1.88 24.71 6.21
N PHE A 273 -1.75 23.43 6.59
CA PHE A 273 -0.46 22.74 6.73
C PHE A 273 -0.46 21.44 5.93
N TRP A 274 0.65 21.08 5.31
CA TRP A 274 0.80 19.76 4.69
C TRP A 274 2.21 19.22 4.92
N SER A 275 2.41 17.92 4.76
CA SER A 275 3.73 17.32 4.85
C SER A 275 4.59 17.71 3.64
N GLN A 276 5.92 17.68 3.82
CA GLN A 276 6.85 17.89 2.72
C GLN A 276 6.79 16.70 1.74
N SER A 277 6.75 17.00 0.45
CA SER A 277 6.91 16.01 -0.62
C SER A 277 8.39 15.78 -0.94
N PHE A 278 8.66 14.67 -1.62
CA PHE A 278 9.98 14.27 -2.09
C PHE A 278 9.93 13.95 -3.58
N ASP A 279 10.99 14.26 -4.31
CA ASP A 279 11.12 13.92 -5.73
C ASP A 279 12.29 12.96 -5.89
N LEU A 280 12.03 11.79 -6.48
CA LEU A 280 13.01 10.69 -6.56
C LEU A 280 14.19 11.05 -7.49
N GLN A 281 14.01 11.98 -8.43
CA GLN A 281 15.03 12.47 -9.35
C GLN A 281 15.74 13.73 -8.83
N GLY A 282 15.31 14.28 -7.69
CA GLY A 282 15.81 15.54 -7.15
C GLY A 282 15.31 16.79 -7.90
N ASP A 283 14.22 16.67 -8.67
CA ASP A 283 13.57 17.81 -9.32
C ASP A 283 12.97 18.78 -8.28
N ARG A 284 12.88 20.06 -8.65
CA ARG A 284 12.39 21.09 -7.73
C ARG A 284 10.86 20.98 -7.59
N ILE A 285 10.40 20.80 -6.36
CA ILE A 285 8.97 20.76 -6.04
C ILE A 285 8.38 22.15 -5.77
N SER A 286 7.14 22.34 -6.18
CA SER A 286 6.26 23.43 -5.75
C SER A 286 4.84 22.92 -5.47
N TYR A 287 4.09 23.69 -4.68
CA TYR A 287 2.73 23.35 -4.26
C TYR A 287 1.71 24.33 -4.84
N THR A 288 0.51 23.81 -5.15
CA THR A 288 -0.68 24.61 -5.44
C THR A 288 -1.79 24.28 -4.45
N LEU A 289 -2.10 25.23 -3.57
CA LEU A 289 -3.23 25.17 -2.65
C LEU A 289 -4.51 25.62 -3.37
N GLN A 290 -5.58 24.83 -3.24
CA GLN A 290 -6.92 25.19 -3.66
C GLN A 290 -7.91 25.03 -2.51
N ILE A 291 -8.85 25.97 -2.39
CA ILE A 291 -9.92 25.96 -1.39
C ILE A 291 -11.24 26.17 -2.12
N SER A 292 -12.25 25.37 -1.77
CA SER A 292 -13.57 25.36 -2.39
C SER A 292 -14.70 25.29 -1.34
N LYS A 293 -15.89 25.75 -1.71
CA LYS A 293 -17.13 25.54 -0.93
C LYS A 293 -17.72 24.14 -1.11
N ASN A 294 -17.22 23.32 -2.04
CA ASN A 294 -17.71 21.95 -2.23
C ASN A 294 -16.59 20.94 -2.50
N SER A 295 -16.88 19.66 -2.21
CA SER A 295 -15.97 18.52 -2.37
C SER A 295 -15.57 18.24 -3.83
N ARG A 296 -16.33 18.78 -4.80
CA ARG A 296 -16.09 18.59 -6.23
C ARG A 296 -15.25 19.71 -6.85
N PHE A 297 -14.85 20.71 -6.06
CA PHE A 297 -14.04 21.85 -6.48
C PHE A 297 -14.65 22.64 -7.66
N THR A 298 -15.99 22.65 -7.78
CA THR A 298 -16.69 23.45 -8.81
C THR A 298 -16.96 24.89 -8.34
N ASP A 299 -16.83 25.16 -7.05
CA ASP A 299 -16.96 26.48 -6.43
C ASP A 299 -15.65 26.86 -5.72
N LEU A 300 -14.64 27.25 -6.50
CA LEU A 300 -13.31 27.63 -6.00
C LEU A 300 -13.35 29.03 -5.38
N VAL A 301 -12.94 29.14 -4.12
CA VAL A 301 -12.84 30.42 -3.41
C VAL A 301 -11.41 30.94 -3.31
N TYR A 302 -10.42 30.05 -3.40
CA TYR A 302 -9.01 30.42 -3.33
C TYR A 302 -8.13 29.49 -4.16
N THR A 303 -7.10 30.04 -4.79
CA THR A 303 -6.03 29.27 -5.43
C THR A 303 -4.70 30.01 -5.29
N LYS A 304 -3.68 29.32 -4.79
CA LYS A 304 -2.32 29.84 -4.70
C LYS A 304 -1.32 28.81 -5.19
N SER A 305 -0.67 29.12 -6.29
CA SER A 305 0.34 28.26 -6.92
C SER A 305 1.77 28.70 -6.60
N ARG A 306 2.72 27.82 -6.93
CA ARG A 306 4.17 28.03 -6.81
C ARG A 306 4.63 28.28 -5.37
N LEU A 307 3.91 27.71 -4.40
CA LEU A 307 4.32 27.71 -3.01
C LEU A 307 5.52 26.79 -2.83
N THR A 308 6.48 27.19 -2.00
CA THR A 308 7.62 26.33 -1.60
C THR A 308 7.57 25.97 -0.13
N ALA A 309 6.84 26.75 0.67
CA ALA A 309 6.53 26.42 2.05
C ALA A 309 5.43 25.36 2.09
N THR A 310 5.39 24.62 3.20
CA THR A 310 4.37 23.61 3.50
C THR A 310 3.25 24.14 4.39
N THR A 311 3.16 25.46 4.51
CA THR A 311 2.11 26.16 5.22
C THR A 311 1.71 27.42 4.48
N PHE A 312 0.43 27.78 4.55
CA PHE A 312 -0.08 29.02 3.99
C PHE A 312 -1.34 29.47 4.74
N THR A 313 -1.41 30.76 5.09
CA THR A 313 -2.54 31.35 5.81
C THR A 313 -3.45 32.11 4.85
N VAL A 314 -4.76 31.90 4.96
CA VAL A 314 -5.78 32.57 4.14
C VAL A 314 -6.84 33.17 5.04
N ALA A 315 -7.15 34.45 4.85
CA ALA A 315 -8.33 35.07 5.46
C ALA A 315 -9.58 34.55 4.73
N LEU A 316 -10.45 33.85 5.47
CA LEU A 316 -11.69 33.27 4.98
C LEU A 316 -12.83 33.68 5.90
N GLU A 317 -14.01 33.89 5.33
CA GLU A 317 -15.23 34.05 6.14
C GLU A 317 -15.56 32.73 6.85
N PRO A 318 -16.17 32.79 8.06
CA PRO A 318 -16.60 31.61 8.78
C PRO A 318 -17.45 30.67 7.92
N GLY A 319 -17.22 29.36 8.05
CA GLY A 319 -17.98 28.35 7.34
C GLY A 319 -17.19 27.11 6.95
N GLU A 320 -17.88 26.21 6.28
CA GLU A 320 -17.33 24.94 5.81
C GLU A 320 -16.60 25.10 4.46
N TYR A 321 -15.42 24.48 4.36
CA TYR A 321 -14.60 24.45 3.15
C TYR A 321 -13.97 23.09 2.91
N TYR A 322 -13.60 22.86 1.65
CA TYR A 322 -12.84 21.73 1.17
C TYR A 322 -11.55 22.24 0.57
N TRP A 323 -10.44 21.59 0.84
CA TRP A 323 -9.14 22.03 0.34
C TRP A 323 -8.27 20.87 -0.08
N ARG A 324 -7.38 21.15 -1.03
CA ARG A 324 -6.44 20.21 -1.62
C ARG A 324 -5.14 20.91 -1.98
N VAL A 325 -4.08 20.11 -2.05
CA VAL A 325 -2.76 20.56 -2.50
C VAL A 325 -2.28 19.66 -3.62
N PHE A 326 -1.94 20.26 -4.75
CA PHE A 326 -1.19 19.59 -5.81
C PHE A 326 0.29 19.82 -5.62
N ILE A 327 1.08 18.76 -5.78
CA ILE A 327 2.53 18.79 -5.80
C ILE A 327 2.95 18.75 -7.26
N THR A 328 3.80 19.68 -7.71
CA THR A 328 4.30 19.72 -9.09
C THR A 328 5.81 19.87 -9.10
N ASP A 329 6.49 19.00 -9.84
CA ASP A 329 7.94 19.08 -10.06
C ASP A 329 8.31 20.13 -11.14
N SER A 330 9.61 20.31 -11.38
CA SER A 330 10.10 21.19 -12.44
C SER A 330 9.85 20.70 -13.87
N LYS A 331 9.46 19.43 -14.06
CA LYS A 331 9.13 18.81 -15.35
C LYS A 331 7.62 18.82 -15.65
N GLY A 332 6.81 19.36 -14.74
CA GLY A 332 5.34 19.45 -14.88
C GLY A 332 4.59 18.17 -14.50
N LYS A 333 5.25 17.19 -13.86
CA LYS A 333 4.58 16.01 -13.30
C LYS A 333 3.93 16.39 -11.99
N SER A 334 2.74 15.83 -11.74
CA SER A 334 1.93 16.20 -10.59
C SER A 334 1.53 14.98 -9.76
N GLN A 335 1.42 15.22 -8.46
CA GLN A 335 0.94 14.27 -7.46
C GLN A 335 -0.10 14.94 -6.54
N ARG A 336 -0.90 14.12 -5.85
CA ARG A 336 -1.90 14.53 -4.86
C ARG A 336 -1.56 14.02 -3.46
N ALA A 337 -2.30 14.51 -2.46
CA ALA A 337 -2.21 14.00 -1.09
C ALA A 337 -2.85 12.60 -0.93
N PHE A 338 -2.45 11.87 0.11
CA PHE A 338 -3.05 10.60 0.51
C PHE A 338 -4.46 10.74 1.06
N ASP A 339 -4.80 11.91 1.62
CA ASP A 339 -6.05 12.17 2.32
C ASP A 339 -7.26 11.82 1.47
N VAL A 340 -8.26 11.23 2.11
CA VAL A 340 -9.49 10.81 1.45
C VAL A 340 -10.67 11.43 2.15
N TYR A 341 -11.53 12.09 1.37
CA TYR A 341 -12.79 12.61 1.84
C TYR A 341 -13.93 11.70 1.41
N TRP A 342 -14.76 11.29 2.36
CA TRP A 342 -16.00 10.56 2.10
C TRP A 342 -17.21 11.46 2.38
N GLU A 343 -18.05 11.64 1.36
CA GLU A 343 -19.32 12.38 1.49
C GLU A 343 -20.29 11.66 2.44
N ASN A 344 -20.27 10.31 2.42
CA ASN A 344 -21.06 9.48 3.32
C ASN A 344 -20.16 8.81 4.37
N ALA A 345 -20.48 9.00 5.65
CA ALA A 345 -19.74 8.41 6.75
C ALA A 345 -19.97 6.90 6.94
N THR A 346 -21.05 6.33 6.38
CA THR A 346 -21.41 4.92 6.59
C THR A 346 -20.90 3.97 5.51
N ASP A 347 -20.42 4.50 4.38
CA ASP A 347 -19.89 3.71 3.25
C ASP A 347 -18.48 4.19 2.91
N ARG A 348 -17.57 4.01 3.87
CA ARG A 348 -16.15 4.37 3.72
C ARG A 348 -15.38 3.19 3.19
N ASN A 349 -15.21 3.15 1.88
CA ASN A 349 -14.28 2.23 1.25
C ASN A 349 -13.43 2.98 0.22
N ILE A 350 -12.38 2.31 -0.26
CA ILE A 350 -11.42 2.87 -1.21
C ILE A 350 -12.04 3.28 -2.57
N HIS A 351 -13.25 2.81 -2.89
CA HIS A 351 -13.97 3.10 -4.13
C HIS A 351 -14.94 4.29 -4.01
N THR A 352 -15.35 4.66 -2.79
CA THR A 352 -16.33 5.74 -2.54
C THR A 352 -15.67 7.05 -2.09
N GLY A 353 -14.38 7.00 -1.77
CA GLY A 353 -13.60 8.15 -1.31
C GLY A 353 -13.15 9.07 -2.45
N ILE A 354 -13.10 10.38 -2.16
CA ILE A 354 -12.50 11.38 -3.03
C ILE A 354 -11.09 11.69 -2.50
N TYR A 355 -10.08 11.29 -3.26
CA TYR A 355 -8.67 11.40 -2.84
C TYR A 355 -8.07 12.79 -3.04
N GLY A 356 -7.09 13.10 -2.19
CA GLY A 356 -6.33 14.35 -2.16
C GLY A 356 -7.06 15.52 -1.52
N ILE A 357 -8.14 15.29 -0.77
CA ILE A 357 -9.02 16.34 -0.25
C ILE A 357 -9.20 16.21 1.25
N ARG A 358 -9.21 17.35 1.94
CA ARG A 358 -9.60 17.47 3.34
C ARG A 358 -10.72 18.50 3.52
N LYS A 359 -11.63 18.21 4.44
CA LYS A 359 -12.68 19.13 4.89
C LYS A 359 -12.19 19.93 6.09
N THR A 360 -12.52 21.22 6.16
CA THR A 360 -12.26 22.08 7.33
C THR A 360 -13.44 23.01 7.60
N ASN A 361 -13.58 23.41 8.87
CA ASN A 361 -14.49 24.47 9.29
C ASN A 361 -13.67 25.67 9.76
N VAL A 362 -13.91 26.82 9.15
CA VAL A 362 -13.33 28.10 9.57
C VAL A 362 -14.26 28.72 10.60
N GLU A 363 -13.69 29.10 11.75
CA GLU A 363 -14.39 29.73 12.87
C GLU A 363 -14.57 31.25 12.70
#